data_AF-A0A1T5FA90-F1
#
_entry.id   AF-A0A1T5FA90-F1
#
_cell.length_a   1.000
_cell.length_b   1.000
_cell.length_c   1.000
_cell.angle_alpha   90.00
_cell.angle_beta   90.00
_cell.angle_gamma   90.00
#
_symmetry.space_group_name_H-M   'P 1'
#
loop_
_entity.id
_entity.type
_entity.pdbx_description
1 polymer ?
#
loop_
_entity_poly.entity_id
_entity_poly.type
_entity_poly.pdbx_seq_one_letter_code
_entity_poly.pdbx_strand_id
1 'polypeptide(L)'
;MLKRFLLLVLVLVSHIGLANQILVPMDNTQTNHLKAYGLAYMLLKGEIDVDWLLNYRGGSFKVAYSKSIENECKLRAISYEVLSESANTQIVSQISDPNVNMDVIKLHKAAKIAVYSPIKISPSEFENTDAVLLVLKYAEIPFEVIYDEEILKGDLPKYDWLHLHHEDFTGQFGKSLRRTTPADVKAQEAIASRFGFAKVPQMKLAVAKAIKEFCAGGGFLFAMCSGAETFDIALAAEGIDIVDNMDGDGVDPDAQSKLDFEKTFAFQNFKLQLDEYEGMTFSDINSSAGRFRNWGDDGAYFSLFDFSAKWDVIPAMLVQNHEHLVREFMGQTTAFSKHTVKPSVLVMGTTPSSDRYIYGELGRGQWTFYGGHDPEGRGGGGRRMPTDLNLYPNSPGYRLILNNVLFPSARKKKRKT
;
A
#
# COMPACT_ATOMS: atom_id res chain seq x y z
N MET A 1 -34.89 42.26 -35.65
CA MET A 1 -33.82 41.24 -35.63
C MET A 1 -33.12 41.15 -34.27
N LEU A 2 -32.78 42.26 -33.62
CA LEU A 2 -32.09 42.26 -32.31
C LEU A 2 -32.80 41.48 -31.19
N LYS A 3 -34.14 41.59 -31.06
CA LYS A 3 -34.92 40.82 -30.08
C LYS A 3 -34.89 39.29 -30.30
N ARG A 4 -34.83 38.84 -31.57
CA ARG A 4 -34.74 37.42 -31.91
C ARG A 4 -33.34 36.86 -31.65
N PHE A 5 -32.30 37.67 -31.88
CA PHE A 5 -30.92 37.33 -31.54
C PHE A 5 -30.71 37.24 -30.02
N LEU A 6 -31.27 38.19 -29.25
CA LEU A 6 -31.20 38.18 -27.79
C LEU A 6 -31.89 36.94 -27.19
N LEU A 7 -33.03 36.53 -27.75
CA LEU A 7 -33.73 35.32 -27.32
C LEU A 7 -32.93 34.04 -27.62
N LEU A 8 -32.27 33.99 -28.80
CA LEU A 8 -31.41 32.87 -29.19
C LEU A 8 -30.19 32.76 -28.26
N VAL A 9 -29.57 33.89 -27.90
CA VAL A 9 -28.46 33.94 -26.93
C VAL A 9 -28.94 33.52 -25.54
N LEU A 10 -30.12 33.95 -25.09
CA LEU A 10 -30.66 33.54 -23.79
C LEU A 10 -30.93 32.02 -23.71
N VAL A 11 -31.45 31.43 -24.79
CA VAL A 11 -31.67 29.98 -24.90
C VAL A 11 -30.34 29.22 -24.93
N LEU A 12 -29.34 29.71 -25.66
CA LEU A 12 -28.00 29.09 -25.71
C LEU A 12 -27.25 29.21 -24.37
N VAL A 13 -27.43 30.29 -23.61
CA VAL A 13 -26.85 30.46 -22.27
C VAL A 13 -27.60 29.61 -21.23
N SER A 14 -28.90 29.36 -21.40
CA SER A 14 -29.67 28.48 -20.51
C SER A 14 -29.28 26.99 -20.59
N HIS A 15 -28.52 26.60 -21.61
CA HIS A 15 -27.94 25.26 -21.73
C HIS A 15 -26.56 25.11 -21.09
N ILE A 16 -26.00 26.19 -20.54
CA ILE A 16 -24.83 26.12 -19.64
C ILE A 16 -25.34 25.84 -18.22
N GLY A 17 -26.08 24.74 -18.06
CA GLY A 17 -26.42 24.24 -16.74
C GLY A 17 -25.19 23.58 -16.14
N LEU A 18 -24.71 24.07 -15.00
CA LEU A 18 -23.65 23.39 -14.25
C LEU A 18 -24.19 22.04 -13.77
N ALA A 19 -23.49 20.96 -14.13
CA ALA A 19 -23.94 19.62 -13.82
C ALA A 19 -23.90 19.38 -12.31
N ASN A 20 -24.98 18.76 -11.78
CA ASN A 20 -25.01 18.19 -10.44
C ASN A 20 -23.75 17.34 -10.20
N GLN A 21 -23.37 17.17 -8.94
CA GLN A 21 -22.23 16.33 -8.57
C GLN A 21 -22.72 15.12 -7.79
N ILE A 22 -21.97 14.03 -7.83
CA ILE A 22 -22.09 12.92 -6.90
C ILE A 22 -20.98 13.07 -5.87
N LEU A 23 -21.35 13.10 -4.60
CA LEU A 23 -20.44 12.98 -3.46
C LEU A 23 -20.54 11.57 -2.90
N VAL A 24 -19.42 10.89 -2.79
CA VAL A 24 -19.29 9.61 -2.09
C VAL A 24 -18.67 9.90 -0.73
N PRO A 25 -19.46 9.97 0.36
CA PRO A 25 -18.92 10.22 1.68
C PRO A 25 -17.99 9.08 2.10
N MET A 26 -16.92 9.43 2.80
CA MET A 26 -15.93 8.47 3.31
C MET A 26 -15.79 8.55 4.83
N ASP A 27 -16.77 9.15 5.50
CA ASP A 27 -16.98 9.12 6.95
C ASP A 27 -17.81 7.90 7.36
N ASN A 28 -18.32 7.88 8.60
CA ASN A 28 -19.09 6.78 9.17
C ASN A 28 -20.45 6.55 8.50
N THR A 29 -20.88 7.43 7.59
CA THR A 29 -22.15 7.26 6.87
C THR A 29 -22.04 6.31 5.67
N GLN A 30 -20.81 5.98 5.26
CA GLN A 30 -20.57 5.10 4.13
C GLN A 30 -20.89 3.64 4.47
N THR A 31 -21.63 2.98 3.58
CA THR A 31 -21.99 1.57 3.68
C THR A 31 -20.90 0.63 3.20
N ASN A 32 -20.02 1.09 2.30
CA ASN A 32 -18.88 0.31 1.83
C ASN A 32 -17.70 1.18 1.37
N HIS A 33 -16.76 1.49 2.28
CA HIS A 33 -15.57 2.27 1.95
C HIS A 33 -14.69 1.56 0.92
N LEU A 34 -14.46 0.25 1.07
CA LEU A 34 -13.49 -0.47 0.23
C LEU A 34 -13.96 -0.51 -1.24
N LYS A 35 -15.26 -0.73 -1.48
CA LYS A 35 -15.85 -0.62 -2.83
C LYS A 35 -15.84 0.81 -3.38
N ALA A 36 -15.86 1.84 -2.53
CA ALA A 36 -15.77 3.24 -2.97
C ALA A 36 -14.42 3.58 -3.61
N TYR A 37 -13.30 3.01 -3.13
CA TYR A 37 -12.01 3.11 -3.83
C TYR A 37 -12.05 2.40 -5.19
N GLY A 38 -12.72 1.24 -5.25
CA GLY A 38 -12.98 0.51 -6.49
C GLY A 38 -13.73 1.34 -7.53
N LEU A 39 -14.80 2.03 -7.09
CA LEU A 39 -15.53 2.98 -7.91
C LEU A 39 -14.61 4.10 -8.41
N ALA A 40 -13.84 4.74 -7.52
CA ALA A 40 -12.91 5.81 -7.92
C ALA A 40 -11.91 5.31 -8.98
N TYR A 41 -11.31 4.14 -8.77
CA TYR A 41 -10.39 3.54 -9.74
C TYR A 41 -11.07 3.23 -11.08
N MET A 42 -12.28 2.66 -11.06
CA MET A 42 -13.05 2.36 -12.27
C MET A 42 -13.33 3.63 -13.09
N LEU A 43 -13.67 4.74 -12.44
CA LEU A 43 -13.87 6.03 -13.09
C LEU A 43 -12.58 6.53 -13.74
N LEU A 44 -11.46 6.46 -13.03
CA LEU A 44 -10.15 6.87 -13.54
C LEU A 44 -9.68 6.00 -14.72
N LYS A 45 -10.03 4.70 -14.72
CA LYS A 45 -9.77 3.80 -15.85
C LYS A 45 -10.61 4.17 -17.07
N GLY A 46 -11.81 4.71 -16.85
CA GLY A 46 -12.68 5.27 -17.88
C GLY A 46 -12.37 6.73 -18.24
N GLU A 47 -11.21 7.26 -17.84
CA GLU A 47 -10.78 8.65 -18.08
C GLU A 47 -11.71 9.71 -17.48
N ILE A 48 -12.43 9.36 -16.41
CA ILE A 48 -13.28 10.27 -15.65
C ILE A 48 -12.48 10.76 -14.44
N ASP A 49 -12.21 12.06 -14.41
CA ASP A 49 -11.54 12.71 -13.28
C ASP A 49 -12.37 12.60 -11.99
N VAL A 50 -11.68 12.36 -10.86
CA VAL A 50 -12.28 12.29 -9.53
C VAL A 50 -11.61 13.31 -8.62
N ASP A 51 -12.39 14.13 -7.93
CA ASP A 51 -11.89 15.01 -6.87
C ASP A 51 -11.85 14.20 -5.55
N TRP A 52 -10.67 14.03 -4.98
CA TRP A 52 -10.50 13.51 -3.62
C TRP A 52 -10.43 14.67 -2.62
N LEU A 53 -11.44 14.77 -1.78
CA LEU A 53 -11.64 15.84 -0.81
C LEU A 53 -10.96 15.46 0.52
N LEU A 54 -9.66 15.74 0.64
CA LEU A 54 -8.87 15.37 1.81
C LEU A 54 -9.41 16.02 3.07
N ASN A 55 -9.50 15.21 4.14
CA ASN A 55 -10.03 15.54 5.46
C ASN A 55 -11.47 16.07 5.49
N TYR A 56 -12.14 16.17 4.35
CA TYR A 56 -13.56 16.44 4.28
C TYR A 56 -14.34 15.13 4.32
N ARG A 57 -15.12 14.93 5.40
CA ARG A 57 -15.94 13.72 5.62
C ARG A 57 -15.15 12.43 5.34
N GLY A 58 -14.04 12.28 6.06
CA GLY A 58 -13.18 11.09 5.98
C GLY A 58 -12.43 10.91 4.65
N GLY A 59 -12.32 11.95 3.83
CA GLY A 59 -11.64 11.87 2.53
C GLY A 59 -12.59 11.54 1.38
N SER A 60 -13.71 12.25 1.28
CA SER A 60 -14.78 11.93 0.32
C SER A 60 -14.33 12.03 -1.15
N PHE A 61 -14.95 11.24 -2.02
CA PHE A 61 -14.78 11.39 -3.47
C PHE A 61 -15.92 12.22 -4.06
N LYS A 62 -15.61 13.05 -5.06
CA LYS A 62 -16.59 13.86 -5.78
C LYS A 62 -16.36 13.75 -7.28
N VAL A 63 -17.44 13.58 -8.02
CA VAL A 63 -17.42 13.44 -9.48
C VAL A 63 -18.66 14.08 -10.09
N ALA A 64 -18.57 14.49 -11.36
CA ALA A 64 -19.73 14.96 -12.11
C ALA A 64 -20.84 13.89 -12.12
N TYR A 65 -22.08 14.31 -11.92
CA TYR A 65 -23.22 13.40 -11.91
C TYR A 65 -23.40 12.78 -13.29
N SER A 66 -23.58 11.45 -13.30
CA SER A 66 -24.20 10.74 -14.41
C SER A 66 -25.05 9.60 -13.86
N LYS A 67 -26.10 9.22 -14.61
CA LYS A 67 -26.96 8.12 -14.19
C LYS A 67 -26.20 6.80 -14.10
N SER A 68 -25.19 6.61 -14.94
CA SER A 68 -24.34 5.42 -14.91
C SER A 68 -23.57 5.30 -13.60
N ILE A 69 -22.95 6.39 -13.14
CA ILE A 69 -22.20 6.41 -11.88
C ILE A 69 -23.15 6.20 -10.68
N GLU A 70 -24.32 6.82 -10.69
CA GLU A 70 -25.34 6.61 -9.66
C GLU A 70 -25.75 5.13 -9.56
N ASN A 71 -25.94 4.46 -10.70
CA ASN A 71 -26.28 3.04 -10.73
C ASN A 71 -25.13 2.17 -10.21
N GLU A 72 -23.88 2.48 -10.55
CA GLU A 72 -22.70 1.78 -10.02
C GLU A 72 -22.60 1.90 -8.50
N CYS A 73 -22.86 3.08 -7.92
CA CYS A 73 -22.93 3.24 -6.47
C CYS A 73 -23.96 2.29 -5.85
N LYS A 74 -25.17 2.21 -6.43
CA LYS A 74 -26.23 1.30 -5.93
C LYS A 74 -25.84 -0.17 -6.04
N LEU A 75 -25.33 -0.58 -7.19
CA LEU A 75 -24.92 -1.98 -7.44
C LEU A 75 -23.82 -2.44 -6.48
N ARG A 76 -22.90 -1.54 -6.12
CA ARG A 76 -21.78 -1.80 -5.21
C ARG A 76 -22.11 -1.55 -3.74
N ALA A 77 -23.37 -1.21 -3.42
CA ALA A 77 -23.82 -0.83 -2.09
C ALA A 77 -22.97 0.31 -1.46
N ILE A 78 -22.60 1.29 -2.28
CA ILE A 78 -21.89 2.50 -1.87
C ILE A 78 -22.91 3.62 -1.63
N SER A 79 -22.86 4.21 -0.44
CA SER A 79 -23.64 5.40 -0.12
C SER A 79 -23.13 6.60 -0.90
N TYR A 80 -24.04 7.41 -1.42
CA TYR A 80 -23.72 8.59 -2.22
C TYR A 80 -24.80 9.67 -2.05
N GLU A 81 -24.43 10.92 -2.35
CA GLU A 81 -25.30 12.08 -2.32
C GLU A 81 -25.27 12.78 -3.68
N VAL A 82 -26.42 13.20 -4.19
CA VAL A 82 -26.50 14.07 -5.37
C VAL A 82 -26.52 15.52 -4.90
N LEU A 83 -25.45 16.25 -5.19
CA LEU A 83 -25.30 17.63 -4.81
C LEU A 83 -25.88 18.56 -5.88
N SER A 84 -26.70 19.51 -5.44
CA SER A 84 -27.01 20.70 -6.23
C SER A 84 -25.77 21.57 -6.41
N GLU A 85 -25.84 22.50 -7.36
CA GLU A 85 -24.78 23.49 -7.57
C GLU A 85 -24.49 24.32 -6.31
N SER A 86 -25.53 24.73 -5.58
CA SER A 86 -25.40 25.49 -4.34
C SER A 86 -24.68 24.69 -3.25
N ALA A 87 -25.02 23.42 -3.07
CA ALA A 87 -24.37 22.53 -2.11
C ALA A 87 -22.90 22.29 -2.48
N ASN A 88 -22.60 22.02 -3.76
CA ASN A 88 -21.23 21.85 -4.23
C ASN A 88 -20.40 23.13 -3.99
N THR A 89 -20.97 24.32 -4.24
CA THR A 89 -20.28 25.59 -4.00
C THR A 89 -19.96 25.80 -2.53
N GLN A 90 -20.88 25.45 -1.63
CA GLN A 90 -20.64 25.52 -0.18
C GLN A 90 -19.51 24.59 0.26
N ILE A 91 -19.48 23.36 -0.24
CA ILE A 91 -18.42 22.39 0.07
C ILE A 91 -17.06 22.89 -0.43
N VAL A 92 -16.99 23.38 -1.68
CA VAL A 92 -15.76 23.92 -2.25
C VAL A 92 -15.28 25.14 -1.46
N SER A 93 -16.19 26.03 -1.05
CA SER A 93 -15.87 27.19 -0.22
C SER A 93 -15.32 26.78 1.14
N GLN A 94 -15.90 25.76 1.78
CA GLN A 94 -15.44 25.24 3.06
C GLN A 94 -14.02 24.69 2.94
N ILE A 95 -13.77 23.82 1.95
CA ILE A 95 -12.45 23.19 1.76
C ILE A 95 -11.37 24.23 1.41
N SER A 96 -11.76 25.28 0.69
CA SER A 96 -10.85 26.35 0.27
C SER A 96 -10.48 27.32 1.39
N ASP A 97 -11.16 27.27 2.55
CA ASP A 97 -10.80 28.10 3.71
C ASP A 97 -9.35 27.81 4.12
N PRO A 98 -8.46 28.82 4.20
CA PRO A 98 -7.08 28.62 4.62
C PRO A 98 -6.95 28.13 6.08
N ASN A 99 -7.98 28.33 6.91
CA ASN A 99 -7.97 27.98 8.33
C ASN A 99 -8.42 26.56 8.63
N VAL A 100 -8.92 25.80 7.64
CA VAL A 100 -9.31 24.40 7.82
C VAL A 100 -8.26 23.47 7.23
N ASN A 101 -8.00 22.34 7.88
CA ASN A 101 -7.07 21.33 7.38
C ASN A 101 -7.72 20.44 6.30
N MET A 102 -8.15 21.01 5.18
CA MET A 102 -8.76 20.29 4.04
C MET A 102 -8.17 20.77 2.72
N ASP A 103 -8.15 19.90 1.71
CA ASP A 103 -7.80 20.28 0.34
C ASP A 103 -8.48 19.36 -0.69
N VAL A 104 -8.53 19.81 -1.94
CA VAL A 104 -8.98 18.99 -3.07
C VAL A 104 -7.78 18.54 -3.89
N ILE A 105 -7.65 17.22 -4.03
CA ILE A 105 -6.70 16.57 -4.93
C ILE A 105 -7.43 15.96 -6.11
N LYS A 106 -7.04 16.37 -7.31
CA LYS A 106 -7.65 15.88 -8.54
C LYS A 106 -6.91 14.63 -9.03
N LEU A 107 -7.66 13.55 -9.18
CA LEU A 107 -7.23 12.26 -9.72
C LEU A 107 -7.61 12.19 -11.20
N HIS A 108 -6.71 11.69 -12.05
CA HIS A 108 -6.90 11.74 -13.52
C HIS A 108 -6.77 10.40 -14.25
N LYS A 109 -5.78 9.58 -13.89
CA LYS A 109 -5.46 8.36 -14.62
C LYS A 109 -5.22 7.23 -13.65
N ALA A 110 -5.88 6.10 -13.88
CA ALA A 110 -5.67 4.90 -13.07
C ALA A 110 -4.23 4.40 -13.18
N ALA A 111 -3.62 4.14 -12.02
CA ALA A 111 -2.30 3.54 -11.91
C ALA A 111 -2.30 2.09 -12.44
N LYS A 112 -1.25 1.68 -13.14
CA LYS A 112 -1.01 0.27 -13.45
C LYS A 112 -0.39 -0.42 -12.23
N ILE A 113 -1.08 -1.43 -11.73
CA ILE A 113 -0.78 -2.09 -10.45
C ILE A 113 -0.16 -3.45 -10.71
N ALA A 114 1.01 -3.69 -10.10
CA ALA A 114 1.63 -5.00 -10.03
C ALA A 114 1.66 -5.50 -8.57
N VAL A 115 1.46 -6.81 -8.40
CA VAL A 115 1.67 -7.50 -7.13
C VAL A 115 2.76 -8.54 -7.33
N TYR A 116 3.87 -8.38 -6.63
CA TYR A 116 4.96 -9.34 -6.57
C TYR A 116 4.54 -10.52 -5.68
N SER A 117 4.32 -11.71 -6.24
CA SER A 117 3.82 -12.88 -5.51
C SER A 117 4.27 -14.21 -6.14
N PRO A 118 4.58 -15.25 -5.35
CA PRO A 118 5.04 -16.54 -5.85
C PRO A 118 3.94 -17.43 -6.46
N ILE A 119 2.70 -16.95 -6.65
CA ILE A 119 1.53 -17.75 -7.09
C ILE A 119 1.70 -18.51 -8.39
N LYS A 120 2.63 -18.05 -9.23
CA LYS A 120 2.93 -18.72 -10.50
C LYS A 120 3.82 -19.96 -10.32
N ILE A 121 4.49 -20.08 -9.19
CA ILE A 121 5.58 -21.05 -8.96
C ILE A 121 5.37 -21.90 -7.71
N SER A 122 4.47 -21.49 -6.80
CA SER A 122 4.12 -22.21 -5.58
C SER A 122 2.69 -22.76 -5.65
N PRO A 123 2.46 -24.05 -5.32
CA PRO A 123 1.12 -24.58 -5.12
C PRO A 123 0.56 -24.26 -3.72
N SER A 124 1.31 -23.54 -2.87
CA SER A 124 0.97 -23.30 -1.47
C SER A 124 -0.17 -22.29 -1.33
N GLU A 125 -1.26 -22.71 -0.67
CA GLU A 125 -2.46 -21.88 -0.46
C GLU A 125 -2.26 -20.66 0.46
N PHE A 126 -1.06 -20.45 1.02
CA PHE A 126 -0.78 -19.32 1.93
C PHE A 126 -0.98 -17.96 1.24
N GLU A 127 -0.91 -17.92 -0.08
CA GLU A 127 -1.16 -16.71 -0.90
C GLU A 127 -2.62 -16.24 -0.87
N ASN A 128 -3.57 -17.12 -0.51
CA ASN A 128 -4.98 -16.75 -0.31
C ASN A 128 -5.18 -15.87 0.93
N THR A 129 -4.11 -15.56 1.67
CA THR A 129 -4.13 -14.71 2.86
C THR A 129 -3.55 -13.31 2.64
N ASP A 130 -3.09 -12.98 1.43
CA ASP A 130 -2.60 -11.63 1.14
C ASP A 130 -3.70 -10.58 1.26
N ALA A 131 -3.54 -9.65 2.20
CA ALA A 131 -4.52 -8.59 2.41
C ALA A 131 -4.63 -7.67 1.18
N VAL A 132 -3.54 -7.41 0.46
CA VAL A 132 -3.56 -6.49 -0.68
C VAL A 132 -4.31 -7.10 -1.86
N LEU A 133 -4.02 -8.33 -2.25
CA LEU A 133 -4.77 -9.08 -3.27
C LEU A 133 -6.23 -9.23 -2.87
N LEU A 134 -6.50 -9.54 -1.60
CA LEU A 134 -7.86 -9.67 -1.08
C LEU A 134 -8.65 -8.36 -1.28
N VAL A 135 -8.09 -7.22 -0.88
CA VAL A 135 -8.78 -5.93 -0.99
C VAL A 135 -8.85 -5.42 -2.42
N LEU A 136 -7.84 -5.67 -3.26
CA LEU A 136 -7.89 -5.33 -4.69
C LEU A 136 -8.99 -6.13 -5.40
N LYS A 137 -9.10 -7.44 -5.12
CA LYS A 137 -10.19 -8.29 -5.63
C LYS A 137 -11.55 -7.81 -5.11
N TYR A 138 -11.66 -7.54 -3.81
CA TYR A 138 -12.89 -7.05 -3.21
C TYR A 138 -13.31 -5.69 -3.80
N ALA A 139 -12.39 -4.76 -3.99
CA ALA A 139 -12.64 -3.47 -4.61
C ALA A 139 -12.79 -3.54 -6.14
N GLU A 140 -12.57 -4.70 -6.77
CA GLU A 140 -12.57 -4.90 -8.23
C GLU A 140 -11.53 -4.04 -8.96
N ILE A 141 -10.38 -3.80 -8.32
CA ILE A 141 -9.26 -3.09 -8.91
C ILE A 141 -8.37 -4.10 -9.64
N PRO A 142 -8.19 -3.99 -10.97
CA PRO A 142 -7.34 -4.90 -11.73
C PRO A 142 -5.87 -4.71 -11.38
N PHE A 143 -5.15 -5.82 -11.29
CA PHE A 143 -3.71 -5.88 -11.07
C PHE A 143 -3.11 -7.01 -11.91
N GLU A 144 -1.79 -6.96 -12.10
CA GLU A 144 -1.03 -8.05 -12.67
C GLU A 144 -0.17 -8.70 -11.59
N VAL A 145 -0.14 -10.03 -11.55
CA VAL A 145 0.80 -10.74 -10.69
C VAL A 145 2.11 -10.92 -11.43
N ILE A 146 3.20 -10.50 -10.82
CA ILE A 146 4.57 -10.68 -11.31
C ILE A 146 5.41 -11.37 -10.23
N TYR A 147 6.56 -11.93 -10.60
CA TYR A 147 7.50 -12.50 -9.64
C TYR A 147 8.94 -12.22 -10.08
N ASP A 148 9.89 -13.03 -9.60
CA ASP A 148 11.32 -12.87 -9.86
C ASP A 148 11.63 -12.80 -11.37
N GLU A 149 11.04 -13.69 -12.17
CA GLU A 149 11.34 -13.76 -13.61
C GLU A 149 10.98 -12.48 -14.37
N GLU A 150 9.78 -11.93 -14.16
CA GLU A 150 9.34 -10.71 -14.85
C GLU A 150 10.17 -9.50 -14.42
N ILE A 151 10.54 -9.41 -13.15
CA ILE A 151 11.41 -8.34 -12.66
C ILE A 151 12.80 -8.44 -13.29
N LEU A 152 13.40 -9.63 -13.31
CA LEU A 152 14.72 -9.87 -13.90
C LEU A 152 14.73 -9.68 -15.43
N LYS A 153 13.59 -9.85 -16.11
CA LYS A 153 13.40 -9.53 -17.53
C LYS A 153 13.25 -8.03 -17.80
N GLY A 154 13.09 -7.20 -16.76
CA GLY A 154 12.97 -5.74 -16.87
C GLY A 154 11.54 -5.25 -17.08
N ASP A 155 10.52 -5.98 -16.61
CA ASP A 155 9.11 -5.62 -16.84
C ASP A 155 8.59 -4.50 -15.91
N LEU A 156 9.29 -4.19 -14.80
CA LEU A 156 8.84 -3.20 -13.81
C LEU A 156 8.44 -1.82 -14.37
N PRO A 157 9.12 -1.23 -15.38
CA PRO A 157 8.72 0.06 -15.95
C PRO A 157 7.33 0.08 -16.61
N LYS A 158 6.67 -1.07 -16.78
CA LYS A 158 5.29 -1.15 -17.28
C LYS A 158 4.26 -0.69 -16.25
N TYR A 159 4.63 -0.63 -14.96
CA TYR A 159 3.73 -0.38 -13.84
C TYR A 159 4.02 0.96 -13.17
N ASP A 160 3.02 1.50 -12.48
CA ASP A 160 3.15 2.74 -11.68
C ASP A 160 3.28 2.41 -10.18
N TRP A 161 2.75 1.26 -9.75
CA TRP A 161 2.68 0.84 -8.36
C TRP A 161 3.00 -0.65 -8.20
N LEU A 162 3.83 -0.98 -7.23
CA LEU A 162 4.27 -2.34 -6.91
C LEU A 162 3.98 -2.68 -5.45
N HIS A 163 3.24 -3.76 -5.20
CA HIS A 163 3.17 -4.38 -3.89
C HIS A 163 4.16 -5.53 -3.76
N LEU A 164 4.88 -5.59 -2.64
CA LEU A 164 5.61 -6.79 -2.23
C LEU A 164 4.71 -7.65 -1.33
N HIS A 165 4.18 -8.75 -1.88
CA HIS A 165 3.62 -9.84 -1.06
C HIS A 165 4.70 -10.32 -0.08
N HIS A 166 4.32 -11.01 1.00
CA HIS A 166 5.10 -11.43 2.18
C HIS A 166 6.36 -12.30 1.94
N GLU A 167 7.01 -12.10 0.81
CA GLU A 167 8.23 -12.70 0.36
C GLU A 167 9.42 -12.30 1.20
N ASP A 168 10.39 -13.20 1.15
CA ASP A 168 11.66 -13.10 1.82
C ASP A 168 12.75 -12.78 0.78
N PHE A 169 13.22 -11.54 0.80
CA PHE A 169 14.32 -11.09 -0.05
C PHE A 169 15.70 -11.55 0.43
N THR A 170 15.81 -12.13 1.62
CA THR A 170 17.08 -12.70 2.12
C THR A 170 17.39 -14.07 1.51
N GLY A 171 16.40 -14.73 0.90
CA GLY A 171 16.54 -16.08 0.34
C GLY A 171 16.54 -17.20 1.39
N GLN A 172 16.11 -16.92 2.63
CA GLN A 172 16.00 -17.88 3.74
C GLN A 172 14.61 -18.52 3.83
N PHE A 173 13.83 -18.46 2.75
CA PHE A 173 12.51 -19.09 2.62
C PHE A 173 11.56 -18.76 3.78
N GLY A 174 11.51 -17.49 4.19
CA GLY A 174 10.62 -17.07 5.26
C GLY A 174 11.05 -17.54 6.65
N LYS A 175 12.27 -18.08 6.82
CA LYS A 175 12.75 -18.74 8.05
C LYS A 175 11.72 -19.71 8.65
N SER A 176 10.98 -20.40 7.77
CA SER A 176 9.87 -21.26 8.15
C SER A 176 9.74 -22.44 7.21
N LEU A 177 10.41 -23.54 7.56
CA LEU A 177 10.26 -24.83 6.88
C LEU A 177 8.84 -25.42 6.99
N ARG A 178 7.96 -24.81 7.82
CA ARG A 178 6.54 -25.15 7.87
C ARG A 178 5.72 -24.51 6.76
N ARG A 179 6.20 -23.41 6.17
CA ARG A 179 5.50 -22.63 5.13
C ARG A 179 6.04 -22.89 3.74
N THR A 180 7.35 -23.11 3.62
CA THR A 180 7.99 -23.41 2.34
C THR A 180 8.16 -24.92 2.18
N THR A 181 7.64 -25.46 1.09
CA THR A 181 7.80 -26.86 0.73
C THR A 181 9.09 -27.08 -0.07
N PRO A 182 9.63 -28.32 -0.14
CA PRO A 182 10.75 -28.63 -1.03
C PRO A 182 10.47 -28.31 -2.51
N ALA A 183 9.20 -28.35 -2.93
CA ALA A 183 8.82 -27.97 -4.29
C ALA A 183 8.99 -26.46 -4.52
N ASP A 184 8.68 -25.63 -3.52
CA ASP A 184 8.85 -24.17 -3.57
C ASP A 184 10.33 -23.79 -3.64
N VAL A 185 11.18 -24.44 -2.84
CA VAL A 185 12.64 -24.26 -2.88
C VAL A 185 13.16 -24.58 -4.28
N LYS A 186 12.82 -25.76 -4.81
CA LYS A 186 13.26 -26.20 -6.13
C LYS A 186 12.76 -25.27 -7.25
N ALA A 187 11.56 -24.72 -7.13
CA ALA A 187 11.04 -23.76 -8.10
C ALA A 187 11.87 -22.48 -8.12
N GLN A 188 12.24 -21.94 -6.96
CA GLN A 188 13.10 -20.75 -6.86
C GLN A 188 14.53 -21.04 -7.34
N GLU A 189 15.12 -22.18 -6.99
CA GLU A 189 16.42 -22.63 -7.50
C GLU A 189 16.43 -22.74 -9.03
N ALA A 190 15.34 -23.26 -9.62
CA ALA A 190 15.20 -23.39 -11.07
C ALA A 190 15.14 -22.02 -11.77
N ILE A 191 14.55 -20.99 -11.12
CA ILE A 191 14.58 -19.62 -11.63
C ILE A 191 15.99 -19.05 -11.51
N ALA A 192 16.61 -19.17 -10.34
CA ALA A 192 17.97 -18.68 -10.10
C ALA A 192 18.95 -19.21 -11.15
N SER A 193 18.94 -20.53 -11.37
CA SER A 193 19.77 -21.19 -12.38
C SER A 193 19.49 -20.69 -13.80
N ARG A 194 18.21 -20.49 -14.18
CA ARG A 194 17.84 -20.01 -15.52
C ARG A 194 18.33 -18.60 -15.83
N PHE A 195 18.44 -17.76 -14.80
CA PHE A 195 18.98 -16.40 -14.90
C PHE A 195 20.48 -16.31 -14.56
N GLY A 196 21.15 -17.45 -14.36
CA GLY A 196 22.60 -17.52 -14.17
C GLY A 196 23.08 -17.20 -12.74
N PHE A 197 22.19 -17.20 -11.75
CA PHE A 197 22.56 -17.08 -10.34
C PHE A 197 22.96 -18.44 -9.77
N ALA A 198 24.02 -18.46 -8.95
CA ALA A 198 24.46 -19.69 -8.28
C ALA A 198 23.53 -20.07 -7.12
N LYS A 199 22.93 -19.08 -6.46
CA LYS A 199 22.08 -19.26 -5.28
C LYS A 199 20.83 -18.38 -5.33
N VAL A 200 19.76 -18.80 -4.63
CA VAL A 200 18.52 -18.03 -4.48
C VAL A 200 18.73 -16.65 -3.81
N PRO A 201 19.52 -16.51 -2.72
CA PRO A 201 19.80 -15.21 -2.11
C PRO A 201 20.42 -14.20 -3.09
N GLN A 202 21.29 -14.64 -4.00
CA GLN A 202 21.88 -13.79 -5.03
C GLN A 202 20.83 -13.29 -6.04
N MET A 203 19.92 -14.18 -6.45
CA MET A 203 18.78 -13.81 -7.31
C MET A 203 17.86 -12.82 -6.59
N LYS A 204 17.50 -13.08 -5.33
CA LYS A 204 16.63 -12.18 -4.53
C LYS A 204 17.25 -10.81 -4.32
N LEU A 205 18.56 -10.72 -4.09
CA LEU A 205 19.30 -9.46 -4.06
C LEU A 205 19.23 -8.70 -5.40
N ALA A 206 19.36 -9.40 -6.53
CA ALA A 206 19.22 -8.78 -7.85
C ALA A 206 17.80 -8.25 -8.09
N VAL A 207 16.77 -9.00 -7.68
CA VAL A 207 15.37 -8.55 -7.70
C VAL A 207 15.17 -7.33 -6.79
N ALA A 208 15.72 -7.34 -5.57
CA ALA A 208 15.64 -6.22 -4.64
C ALA A 208 16.25 -4.93 -5.22
N LYS A 209 17.41 -5.05 -5.89
CA LYS A 209 18.05 -3.95 -6.60
C LYS A 209 17.20 -3.41 -7.76
N ALA A 210 16.61 -4.28 -8.57
CA ALA A 210 15.72 -3.86 -9.65
C ALA A 210 14.47 -3.11 -9.12
N ILE A 211 13.91 -3.55 -7.99
CA ILE A 211 12.81 -2.85 -7.32
C ILE A 211 13.26 -1.49 -6.77
N LYS A 212 14.48 -1.42 -6.20
CA LYS A 212 15.08 -0.16 -5.75
C LYS A 212 15.25 0.82 -6.91
N GLU A 213 15.70 0.36 -8.07
CA GLU A 213 15.80 1.16 -9.29
C GLU A 213 14.42 1.61 -9.81
N PHE A 214 13.41 0.74 -9.80
CA PHE A 214 12.03 1.08 -10.13
C PHE A 214 11.50 2.24 -9.26
N CYS A 215 11.68 2.14 -7.94
CA CYS A 215 11.29 3.21 -7.02
C CYS A 215 12.11 4.48 -7.30
N ALA A 216 13.43 4.39 -7.40
CA ALA A 216 14.29 5.53 -7.73
C ALA A 216 13.90 6.23 -9.05
N GLY A 217 13.39 5.47 -10.02
CA GLY A 217 12.92 5.94 -11.33
C GLY A 217 11.59 6.68 -11.32
N GLY A 218 10.82 6.63 -10.23
CA GLY A 218 9.50 7.27 -10.12
C GLY A 218 8.36 6.33 -9.74
N GLY A 219 8.62 5.03 -9.62
CA GLY A 219 7.62 4.06 -9.19
C GLY A 219 7.22 4.21 -7.72
N PHE A 220 6.03 3.73 -7.39
CA PHE A 220 5.56 3.65 -6.00
C PHE A 220 5.69 2.22 -5.45
N LEU A 221 6.39 2.06 -4.33
CA LEU A 221 6.58 0.77 -3.67
C LEU A 221 5.74 0.67 -2.39
N PHE A 222 4.91 -0.36 -2.28
CA PHE A 222 4.18 -0.67 -1.05
C PHE A 222 4.60 -2.04 -0.51
N ALA A 223 5.20 -2.10 0.67
CA ALA A 223 5.60 -3.36 1.29
C ALA A 223 4.90 -3.56 2.64
N MET A 224 4.50 -4.79 2.90
CA MET A 224 3.89 -5.19 4.17
C MET A 224 4.55 -6.43 4.74
N CYS A 225 4.41 -6.62 6.05
CA CYS A 225 4.92 -7.81 6.74
C CYS A 225 6.44 -8.00 6.48
N SER A 226 6.89 -9.23 6.26
CA SER A 226 8.27 -9.60 5.94
C SER A 226 8.85 -8.88 4.72
N GLY A 227 8.02 -8.49 3.74
CA GLY A 227 8.48 -7.78 2.55
C GLY A 227 9.09 -6.40 2.88
N ALA A 228 8.67 -5.76 3.98
CA ALA A 228 9.26 -4.48 4.41
C ALA A 228 10.64 -4.65 5.04
N GLU A 229 10.80 -5.64 5.92
CA GLU A 229 12.04 -5.90 6.66
C GLU A 229 13.10 -6.59 5.79
N THR A 230 12.74 -7.69 5.13
CA THR A 230 13.70 -8.52 4.38
C THR A 230 14.27 -7.81 3.16
N PHE A 231 13.51 -6.87 2.58
CA PHE A 231 13.96 -6.06 1.47
C PHE A 231 15.16 -5.18 1.84
N ASP A 232 15.08 -4.48 2.97
CA ASP A 232 16.19 -3.68 3.48
C ASP A 232 17.35 -4.55 3.96
N ILE A 233 17.07 -5.72 4.57
CA ILE A 233 18.13 -6.67 4.95
C ILE A 233 18.91 -7.13 3.72
N ALA A 234 18.23 -7.53 2.64
CA ALA A 234 18.89 -7.96 1.41
C ALA A 234 19.79 -6.87 0.83
N LEU A 235 19.30 -5.62 0.79
CA LEU A 235 20.08 -4.49 0.29
C LEU A 235 21.30 -4.17 1.17
N ALA A 236 21.16 -4.23 2.49
CA ALA A 236 22.27 -4.00 3.43
C ALA A 236 23.32 -5.12 3.38
N ALA A 237 22.89 -6.35 3.12
CA ALA A 237 23.73 -7.54 3.04
C ALA A 237 24.35 -7.78 1.65
N GLU A 238 24.35 -6.78 0.76
CA GLU A 238 24.89 -6.95 -0.59
C GLU A 238 26.35 -7.42 -0.58
N GLY A 239 26.58 -8.64 -1.08
CA GLY A 239 27.90 -9.26 -1.14
C GLY A 239 28.35 -9.96 0.15
N ILE A 240 27.44 -10.13 1.10
CA ILE A 240 27.68 -10.77 2.41
C ILE A 240 26.79 -12.00 2.50
N ASP A 241 27.33 -13.12 2.97
CA ASP A 241 26.50 -14.29 3.24
C ASP A 241 25.82 -14.17 4.60
N ILE A 242 24.49 -14.10 4.58
CA ILE A 242 23.62 -14.00 5.77
C ILE A 242 22.70 -15.22 5.91
N VAL A 243 22.86 -16.21 5.03
CA VAL A 243 22.04 -17.43 5.00
C VAL A 243 22.80 -18.52 5.74
N ASP A 244 22.11 -19.23 6.63
CA ASP A 244 22.70 -20.39 7.31
C ASP A 244 22.92 -21.55 6.31
N ASN A 245 23.41 -22.70 6.76
CA ASN A 245 23.80 -23.87 5.97
C ASN A 245 22.73 -24.47 5.03
N MET A 246 21.56 -23.85 4.94
CA MET A 246 20.48 -24.16 4.02
C MET A 246 20.86 -24.09 2.54
N ASP A 247 21.77 -23.21 2.14
CA ASP A 247 22.18 -23.05 0.73
C ASP A 247 23.56 -23.67 0.42
N GLY A 248 24.11 -24.43 1.37
CA GLY A 248 25.27 -25.29 1.19
C GLY A 248 26.62 -24.70 1.62
N ASP A 249 26.65 -23.45 2.11
CA ASP A 249 27.79 -22.89 2.84
C ASP A 249 27.31 -22.14 4.09
N GLY A 250 28.23 -21.52 4.83
CA GLY A 250 27.91 -20.91 6.12
C GLY A 250 27.85 -19.39 6.06
N VAL A 251 27.09 -18.81 7.00
CA VAL A 251 27.05 -17.37 7.26
C VAL A 251 28.46 -16.79 7.39
N ASP A 252 28.70 -15.60 6.82
CA ASP A 252 29.93 -14.84 7.06
C ASP A 252 30.02 -14.49 8.57
N PRO A 253 31.08 -14.92 9.29
CA PRO A 253 31.20 -14.67 10.72
C PRO A 253 31.16 -13.19 11.12
N ASP A 254 31.52 -12.30 10.19
CA ASP A 254 31.52 -10.86 10.37
C ASP A 254 30.30 -10.17 9.73
N ALA A 255 29.29 -10.93 9.28
CA ALA A 255 28.15 -10.42 8.50
C ALA A 255 27.51 -9.17 9.10
N GLN A 256 27.25 -9.20 10.41
CA GLN A 256 26.63 -8.09 11.14
C GLN A 256 27.42 -6.79 11.05
N SER A 257 28.76 -6.88 11.07
CA SER A 257 29.65 -5.71 11.05
C SER A 257 29.87 -5.15 9.64
N LYS A 258 29.56 -5.95 8.61
CA LYS A 258 29.75 -5.61 7.20
C LYS A 258 28.51 -4.97 6.57
N LEU A 259 27.35 -4.99 7.24
CA LEU A 259 26.11 -4.42 6.71
C LEU A 259 26.25 -2.95 6.33
N ASP A 260 25.75 -2.59 5.14
CA ASP A 260 25.73 -1.21 4.65
C ASP A 260 24.31 -0.64 4.71
N PHE A 261 24.03 0.12 5.78
CA PHE A 261 22.73 0.75 5.97
C PHE A 261 22.46 1.93 5.03
N GLU A 262 23.45 2.46 4.29
CA GLU A 262 23.19 3.49 3.27
C GLU A 262 22.40 2.92 2.08
N LYS A 263 22.42 1.60 1.90
CA LYS A 263 21.70 0.93 0.82
C LYS A 263 20.21 0.71 1.10
N THR A 264 19.78 0.82 2.34
CA THR A 264 18.39 0.53 2.76
C THR A 264 17.45 1.72 2.55
N PHE A 265 16.15 1.46 2.54
CA PHE A 265 15.11 2.47 2.45
C PHE A 265 14.81 3.07 3.82
N ALA A 266 14.44 2.21 4.77
CA ALA A 266 13.79 2.60 6.00
C ALA A 266 14.65 2.34 7.24
N PHE A 267 15.44 1.28 7.23
CA PHE A 267 16.05 0.74 8.46
C PHE A 267 17.57 0.90 8.51
N GLN A 268 18.10 1.14 9.69
CA GLN A 268 19.53 1.24 10.00
C GLN A 268 19.83 0.62 11.36
N ASN A 269 21.09 0.27 11.62
CA ASN A 269 21.56 -0.23 12.93
C ASN A 269 20.80 -1.45 13.47
N PHE A 270 20.15 -2.21 12.60
CA PHE A 270 19.46 -3.42 12.99
C PHE A 270 20.44 -4.58 13.19
N LYS A 271 20.03 -5.53 14.04
CA LYS A 271 20.75 -6.76 14.32
C LYS A 271 20.08 -7.91 13.60
N LEU A 272 20.85 -8.64 12.79
CA LEU A 272 20.41 -9.86 12.14
C LEU A 272 20.13 -10.93 13.19
N GLN A 273 19.02 -11.64 13.01
CA GLN A 273 18.75 -12.88 13.73
C GLN A 273 19.31 -14.02 12.90
N LEU A 274 20.53 -14.49 13.23
CA LEU A 274 21.23 -15.53 12.47
C LEU A 274 20.94 -16.94 13.01
N ASP A 275 20.68 -17.09 14.31
CA ASP A 275 20.46 -18.40 14.94
C ASP A 275 19.09 -19.01 14.60
N GLU A 276 19.05 -20.34 14.39
CA GLU A 276 17.84 -21.13 14.08
C GLU A 276 16.79 -21.17 15.23
N TYR A 277 17.16 -20.81 16.46
CA TYR A 277 16.40 -21.22 17.65
C TYR A 277 15.18 -20.33 17.99
N GLU A 278 15.06 -19.11 17.44
CA GLU A 278 14.01 -18.14 17.80
C GLU A 278 13.02 -17.77 16.67
N GLY A 279 12.58 -18.76 15.89
CA GLY A 279 11.34 -18.63 15.08
C GLY A 279 11.48 -17.90 13.74
N MET A 280 10.38 -17.32 13.25
CA MET A 280 10.25 -16.73 11.90
C MET A 280 10.77 -15.28 11.79
N THR A 281 11.75 -14.91 12.62
CA THR A 281 12.25 -13.53 12.76
C THR A 281 13.56 -13.33 11.99
N PHE A 282 13.72 -12.20 11.29
CA PHE A 282 14.93 -11.91 10.51
C PHE A 282 15.88 -10.94 11.20
N SER A 283 15.35 -9.99 11.96
CA SER A 283 16.14 -8.99 12.68
C SER A 283 15.36 -8.36 13.84
N ASP A 284 16.03 -7.49 14.60
CA ASP A 284 15.38 -6.64 15.59
C ASP A 284 14.59 -5.46 15.00
N ILE A 285 14.47 -5.35 13.66
CA ILE A 285 13.49 -4.46 13.02
C ILE A 285 12.09 -4.83 13.48
N ASN A 286 11.75 -6.11 13.54
CA ASN A 286 10.45 -6.55 14.04
C ASN A 286 10.37 -6.42 15.57
N SER A 287 9.67 -5.39 16.06
CA SER A 287 9.57 -5.11 17.50
C SER A 287 8.83 -6.19 18.30
N SER A 288 8.10 -7.07 17.62
CA SER A 288 7.44 -8.22 18.27
C SER A 288 8.38 -9.42 18.45
N ALA A 289 9.57 -9.40 17.84
CA ALA A 289 10.52 -10.51 17.79
C ALA A 289 9.87 -11.85 17.38
N GLY A 290 8.84 -11.81 16.53
CA GLY A 290 8.05 -12.99 16.16
C GLY A 290 7.27 -13.63 17.31
N ARG A 291 7.18 -12.96 18.47
CA ARG A 291 6.39 -13.41 19.62
C ARG A 291 4.93 -13.01 19.41
N PHE A 292 4.16 -13.97 18.91
CA PHE A 292 2.73 -13.79 18.61
C PHE A 292 1.82 -13.74 19.83
N ARG A 293 2.35 -13.88 21.06
CA ARG A 293 1.54 -13.92 22.28
C ARG A 293 1.21 -12.50 22.72
N ASN A 294 -0.09 -12.21 22.85
CA ASN A 294 -0.71 -10.96 23.35
C ASN A 294 -0.86 -9.80 22.35
N TRP A 295 -0.47 -9.96 21.09
CA TRP A 295 -0.76 -8.95 20.07
C TRP A 295 -2.06 -9.27 19.34
N GLY A 296 -3.00 -8.33 19.36
CA GLY A 296 -4.35 -8.53 18.82
C GLY A 296 -5.39 -8.96 19.85
N ASP A 297 -5.10 -8.81 21.16
CA ASP A 297 -6.17 -8.69 22.16
C ASP A 297 -7.09 -7.53 21.76
N ASP A 298 -8.39 -7.62 22.06
CA ASP A 298 -9.48 -6.74 21.57
C ASP A 298 -9.35 -5.23 21.96
N GLY A 299 -8.18 -4.77 22.42
CA GLY A 299 -7.90 -3.40 22.83
C GLY A 299 -6.58 -2.77 22.32
N ALA A 300 -5.79 -3.44 21.48
CA ALA A 300 -4.53 -2.85 20.97
C ALA A 300 -4.75 -2.03 19.68
N TYR A 301 -4.36 -0.75 19.70
CA TYR A 301 -4.50 0.18 18.57
C TYR A 301 -3.19 0.94 18.34
N PHE A 302 -2.94 1.31 17.09
CA PHE A 302 -1.95 2.33 16.75
C PHE A 302 -2.64 3.60 16.25
N SER A 303 -2.03 4.74 16.53
CA SER A 303 -2.53 6.05 16.14
C SER A 303 -1.92 6.50 14.82
N LEU A 304 -2.75 7.05 13.94
CA LEU A 304 -2.31 7.78 12.75
C LEU A 304 -1.99 9.23 13.11
N PHE A 305 -0.88 9.75 12.60
CA PHE A 305 -0.57 11.18 12.70
C PHE A 305 -1.54 12.00 11.83
N ASP A 306 -1.90 13.20 12.30
CA ASP A 306 -2.66 14.17 11.50
C ASP A 306 -1.69 15.04 10.71
N PHE A 307 -1.81 15.00 9.38
CA PHE A 307 -0.96 15.74 8.46
C PHE A 307 -1.73 16.87 7.80
N SER A 308 -1.03 17.95 7.43
CA SER A 308 -1.69 19.03 6.74
C SER A 308 -2.09 18.62 5.32
N ALA A 309 -3.39 18.60 5.01
CA ALA A 309 -3.90 18.38 3.66
C ALA A 309 -3.43 19.46 2.65
N LYS A 310 -2.94 20.61 3.14
CA LYS A 310 -2.44 21.71 2.29
C LYS A 310 -0.92 21.68 2.13
N TRP A 311 -0.18 21.37 3.20
CA TRP A 311 1.28 21.46 3.22
C TRP A 311 1.97 20.10 3.07
N ASP A 312 1.39 19.07 3.69
CA ASP A 312 1.88 17.70 3.76
C ASP A 312 0.93 16.77 2.98
N VAL A 313 0.61 17.17 1.75
CA VAL A 313 -0.43 16.55 0.91
C VAL A 313 -0.24 15.03 0.79
N ILE A 314 0.99 14.57 0.59
CA ILE A 314 1.29 13.14 0.38
C ILE A 314 0.95 12.32 1.63
N PRO A 315 1.57 12.57 2.80
CA PRO A 315 1.21 11.81 3.99
C PRO A 315 -0.25 12.02 4.40
N ALA A 316 -0.86 13.19 4.18
CA ALA A 316 -2.29 13.41 4.41
C ALA A 316 -3.18 12.48 3.55
N MET A 317 -2.85 12.28 2.27
CA MET A 317 -3.53 11.29 1.42
C MET A 317 -3.33 9.87 1.94
N LEU A 318 -2.10 9.51 2.33
CA LEU A 318 -1.73 8.15 2.73
C LEU A 318 -2.39 7.73 4.05
N VAL A 319 -2.60 8.66 4.98
CA VAL A 319 -3.30 8.40 6.27
C VAL A 319 -4.80 8.67 6.22
N GLN A 320 -5.34 9.12 5.08
CA GLN A 320 -6.75 9.52 4.99
C GLN A 320 -7.68 8.39 5.44
N ASN A 321 -8.46 8.65 6.49
CA ASN A 321 -9.35 7.64 7.07
C ASN A 321 -10.56 8.27 7.76
N HIS A 322 -11.54 7.44 8.13
CA HIS A 322 -12.65 7.80 9.01
C HIS A 322 -12.32 7.62 10.49
N GLU A 323 -11.23 6.91 10.80
CA GLU A 323 -10.76 6.66 12.15
C GLU A 323 -9.27 7.00 12.27
N HIS A 324 -8.87 7.57 13.41
CA HIS A 324 -7.47 7.85 13.72
C HIS A 324 -6.77 6.71 14.48
N LEU A 325 -7.53 5.86 15.16
CA LEU A 325 -7.03 4.70 15.87
C LEU A 325 -7.35 3.47 15.05
N VAL A 326 -6.31 2.77 14.59
CA VAL A 326 -6.46 1.54 13.81
C VAL A 326 -6.04 0.38 14.69
N ARG A 327 -6.88 -0.66 14.76
CA ARG A 327 -6.57 -1.85 15.55
C ARG A 327 -5.27 -2.48 15.05
N GLU A 328 -4.43 -2.90 15.97
CA GLU A 328 -3.21 -3.61 15.63
C GLU A 328 -3.51 -5.01 15.08
N PHE A 329 -2.70 -5.43 14.12
CA PHE A 329 -2.80 -6.75 13.51
C PHE A 329 -1.41 -7.36 13.32
N MET A 330 -1.36 -8.68 13.28
CA MET A 330 -0.12 -9.43 13.31
C MET A 330 0.37 -9.82 11.93
N GLY A 331 1.68 -9.97 11.81
CA GLY A 331 2.37 -10.51 10.65
C GLY A 331 3.67 -11.19 11.06
N GLN A 332 4.42 -11.70 10.09
CA GLN A 332 5.79 -12.15 10.34
C GLN A 332 6.66 -10.98 10.82
N THR A 333 6.56 -9.84 10.15
CA THR A 333 6.99 -8.54 10.68
C THR A 333 5.74 -7.76 11.07
N THR A 334 5.51 -7.59 12.37
CA THR A 334 4.29 -6.98 12.91
C THR A 334 4.40 -5.47 12.99
N ALA A 335 5.53 -4.99 13.51
CA ALA A 335 5.75 -3.59 13.81
C ALA A 335 7.26 -3.32 13.80
N PHE A 336 7.62 -2.06 13.63
CA PHE A 336 9.00 -1.63 13.46
C PHE A 336 9.56 -1.06 14.76
N SER A 337 10.73 -1.54 15.17
CA SER A 337 11.45 -1.00 16.34
C SER A 337 11.89 0.43 16.06
N LYS A 338 11.53 1.37 16.94
CA LYS A 338 11.80 2.80 16.71
C LYS A 338 13.28 3.13 16.52
N HIS A 339 14.19 2.38 17.17
CA HIS A 339 15.64 2.62 17.05
C HIS A 339 16.22 2.19 15.71
N THR A 340 15.54 1.32 14.96
CA THR A 340 15.99 0.88 13.64
C THR A 340 15.47 1.77 12.52
N VAL A 341 14.38 2.52 12.73
CA VAL A 341 13.85 3.45 11.71
C VAL A 341 14.81 4.63 11.52
N LYS A 342 15.21 4.90 10.27
CA LYS A 342 16.08 6.02 9.92
C LYS A 342 15.43 7.36 10.28
N PRO A 343 16.19 8.36 10.78
CA PRO A 343 15.66 9.69 11.08
C PRO A 343 15.02 10.43 9.90
N SER A 344 15.41 10.08 8.67
CA SER A 344 14.85 10.65 7.43
C SER A 344 13.49 10.06 7.04
N VAL A 345 13.04 9.01 7.72
CA VAL A 345 11.78 8.32 7.42
C VAL A 345 10.64 9.01 8.16
N LEU A 346 9.55 9.25 7.43
CA LEU A 346 8.36 9.83 8.02
C LEU A 346 7.51 8.73 8.66
N VAL A 347 7.31 8.82 9.97
CA VAL A 347 6.37 7.94 10.68
C VAL A 347 4.95 8.50 10.54
N MET A 348 4.05 7.69 9.99
CA MET A 348 2.65 8.04 9.75
C MET A 348 1.67 7.33 10.70
N GLY A 349 2.06 6.18 11.25
CA GLY A 349 1.29 5.45 12.25
C GLY A 349 2.20 4.80 13.29
N THR A 350 1.84 4.93 14.58
CA THR A 350 2.73 4.56 15.68
C THR A 350 1.99 4.13 16.94
N THR A 351 2.71 3.42 17.81
CA THR A 351 2.38 3.17 19.22
C THR A 351 3.48 3.79 20.10
N PRO A 352 3.31 3.83 21.43
CA PRO A 352 4.40 4.26 22.31
C PRO A 352 5.69 3.43 22.16
N SER A 353 5.59 2.14 21.80
CA SER A 353 6.73 1.21 21.76
C SER A 353 7.27 0.91 20.37
N SER A 354 6.48 1.11 19.31
CA SER A 354 6.85 0.73 17.94
C SER A 354 6.18 1.60 16.89
N ASP A 355 6.73 1.58 15.67
CA ASP A 355 6.11 2.21 14.50
C ASP A 355 5.37 1.17 13.65
N ARG A 356 4.29 1.60 12.98
CA ARG A 356 3.39 0.71 12.25
C ARG A 356 3.29 1.05 10.78
N TYR A 357 3.30 2.33 10.45
CA TYR A 357 3.14 2.78 9.08
C TYR A 357 4.11 3.93 8.82
N ILE A 358 5.01 3.74 7.85
CA ILE A 358 6.13 4.65 7.58
C ILE A 358 6.24 4.92 6.08
N TYR A 359 6.78 6.09 5.74
CA TYR A 359 6.88 6.62 4.38
C TYR A 359 8.25 7.23 4.12
N GLY A 360 8.70 7.16 2.87
CA GLY A 360 9.83 7.93 2.39
C GLY A 360 9.83 8.12 0.88
N GLU A 361 10.83 8.88 0.43
CA GLU A 361 11.11 9.11 -0.98
C GLU A 361 12.47 8.50 -1.34
N LEU A 362 12.59 7.99 -2.56
CA LEU A 362 13.86 7.57 -3.13
C LEU A 362 13.94 8.03 -4.58
N GLY A 363 14.96 8.83 -4.91
CA GLY A 363 15.10 9.40 -6.24
C GLY A 363 13.86 10.21 -6.64
N ARG A 364 13.14 9.75 -7.67
CA ARG A 364 11.89 10.37 -8.15
C ARG A 364 10.64 9.69 -7.64
N GLY A 365 10.75 8.51 -7.05
CA GLY A 365 9.62 7.73 -6.57
C GLY A 365 9.54 7.71 -5.06
N GLN A 366 8.63 6.88 -4.57
CA GLN A 366 8.15 6.93 -3.20
C GLN A 366 7.82 5.54 -2.72
N TRP A 367 7.78 5.38 -1.40
CA TRP A 367 7.52 4.09 -0.80
C TRP A 367 6.82 4.21 0.55
N THR A 368 6.10 3.15 0.89
CA THR A 368 5.45 2.99 2.18
C THR A 368 5.61 1.57 2.70
N PHE A 369 6.00 1.46 3.97
CA PHE A 369 6.06 0.18 4.69
C PHE A 369 4.97 0.15 5.77
N TYR A 370 4.18 -0.92 5.78
CA TYR A 370 3.06 -1.09 6.71
C TYR A 370 3.14 -2.43 7.44
N GLY A 371 3.37 -2.38 8.75
CA GLY A 371 3.61 -3.53 9.61
C GLY A 371 2.34 -4.36 9.86
N GLY A 372 2.51 -5.67 9.86
CA GLY A 372 1.43 -6.66 9.97
C GLY A 372 1.03 -7.25 8.61
N HIS A 373 0.14 -8.24 8.66
CA HIS A 373 -0.26 -9.02 7.47
C HIS A 373 -1.68 -8.72 6.97
N ASP A 374 -2.68 -8.76 7.85
CA ASP A 374 -4.09 -8.55 7.48
C ASP A 374 -4.82 -7.81 8.60
N PRO A 375 -5.35 -6.59 8.34
CA PRO A 375 -6.04 -5.77 9.33
C PRO A 375 -7.23 -6.41 10.06
N GLU A 376 -7.96 -7.30 9.38
CA GLU A 376 -9.17 -7.95 9.92
C GLU A 376 -8.98 -9.45 10.13
N GLY A 377 -7.80 -9.97 9.78
CA GLY A 377 -7.44 -11.36 9.96
C GLY A 377 -7.37 -11.73 11.44
N ARG A 378 -8.18 -12.70 11.84
CA ARG A 378 -8.18 -13.26 13.20
C ARG A 378 -7.25 -14.47 13.29
N GLY A 379 -6.48 -14.56 14.37
CA GLY A 379 -5.72 -15.76 14.72
C GLY A 379 -6.63 -16.77 15.42
N GLY A 380 -6.85 -17.94 14.82
CA GLY A 380 -7.65 -19.02 15.42
C GLY A 380 -7.00 -20.40 15.21
N GLY A 381 -6.60 -21.05 16.30
CA GLY A 381 -6.56 -22.51 16.44
C GLY A 381 -5.97 -23.37 15.29
N GLY A 382 -4.80 -23.00 14.74
CA GLY A 382 -4.00 -23.92 13.91
C GLY A 382 -4.17 -23.81 12.39
N ARG A 383 -5.20 -23.12 11.88
CA ARG A 383 -5.28 -22.67 10.47
C ARG A 383 -5.97 -21.31 10.39
N ARG A 384 -5.33 -20.34 9.73
CA ARG A 384 -5.91 -19.02 9.46
C ARG A 384 -7.01 -19.19 8.41
N MET A 385 -8.26 -18.88 8.79
CA MET A 385 -9.34 -18.75 7.81
C MET A 385 -9.11 -17.48 6.98
N PRO A 386 -9.35 -17.50 5.66
CA PRO A 386 -9.30 -16.29 4.85
C PRO A 386 -10.29 -15.25 5.38
N THR A 387 -9.89 -13.99 5.38
CA THR A 387 -10.75 -12.88 5.79
C THR A 387 -11.85 -12.66 4.76
N ASP A 388 -13.10 -12.57 5.24
CA ASP A 388 -14.24 -12.17 4.40
C ASP A 388 -14.49 -10.67 4.56
N LEU A 389 -14.09 -9.89 3.56
CA LEU A 389 -14.29 -8.43 3.55
C LEU A 389 -15.75 -8.00 3.47
N ASN A 390 -16.70 -8.89 3.16
CA ASN A 390 -18.13 -8.58 3.29
C ASN A 390 -18.54 -8.32 4.75
N LEU A 391 -17.79 -8.87 5.72
CA LEU A 391 -17.98 -8.63 7.15
C LEU A 391 -17.29 -7.34 7.63
N TYR A 392 -16.38 -6.79 6.81
CA TYR A 392 -15.56 -5.62 7.15
C TYR A 392 -15.50 -4.59 6.00
N PRO A 393 -16.64 -4.17 5.42
CA PRO A 393 -16.68 -3.31 4.23
C PRO A 393 -16.11 -1.89 4.46
N ASN A 394 -15.92 -1.53 5.74
CA ASN A 394 -15.46 -0.23 6.21
C ASN A 394 -14.16 -0.33 7.01
N SER A 395 -13.35 -1.40 6.86
CA SER A 395 -12.14 -1.56 7.67
C SER A 395 -11.15 -0.40 7.50
N PRO A 396 -10.76 0.31 8.58
CA PRO A 396 -9.82 1.42 8.49
C PRO A 396 -8.42 0.96 8.09
N GLY A 397 -7.99 -0.24 8.50
CA GLY A 397 -6.66 -0.75 8.14
C GLY A 397 -6.55 -1.10 6.65
N TYR A 398 -7.62 -1.61 6.04
CA TYR A 398 -7.67 -1.86 4.59
C TYR A 398 -7.78 -0.57 3.77
N ARG A 399 -8.41 0.48 4.30
CA ARG A 399 -8.41 1.80 3.66
C ARG A 399 -7.01 2.37 3.50
N LEU A 400 -6.12 2.17 4.48
CA LEU A 400 -4.72 2.61 4.37
C LEU A 400 -4.02 1.93 3.19
N ILE A 401 -4.28 0.65 2.94
CA ILE A 401 -3.76 -0.05 1.75
C ILE A 401 -4.28 0.62 0.47
N LEU A 402 -5.59 0.87 0.38
CA LEU A 402 -6.22 1.46 -0.81
C LEU A 402 -5.84 2.92 -1.05
N ASN A 403 -5.48 3.69 -0.02
CA ASN A 403 -4.93 5.03 -0.19
C ASN A 403 -3.66 5.03 -1.05
N ASN A 404 -2.79 4.02 -0.85
CA ASN A 404 -1.56 3.85 -1.63
C ASN A 404 -1.86 3.57 -3.12
N VAL A 405 -2.96 2.87 -3.41
CA VAL A 405 -3.34 2.48 -4.78
C VAL A 405 -3.77 3.68 -5.63
N LEU A 406 -4.48 4.64 -5.05
CA LEU A 406 -4.91 5.85 -5.75
C LEU A 406 -3.81 6.91 -5.85
N PHE A 407 -2.77 6.81 -5.02
CA PHE A 407 -1.71 7.81 -4.93
C PHE A 407 -1.05 8.17 -6.28
N PRO A 408 -0.64 7.22 -7.15
CA PRO A 408 -0.02 7.56 -8.43
C PRO A 408 -0.96 8.29 -9.41
N SER A 409 -2.27 8.27 -9.13
CA SER A 409 -3.29 8.92 -9.95
C SER A 409 -3.43 10.43 -9.64
N ALA A 410 -2.82 10.90 -8.55
CA ALA A 410 -2.90 12.29 -8.11
C ALA A 410 -1.95 13.21 -8.87
N ARG A 411 -2.48 14.33 -9.38
CA ARG A 411 -1.61 15.39 -9.93
C ARG A 411 -0.96 16.18 -8.81
N LYS A 412 0.37 16.32 -8.85
CA LYS A 412 1.07 17.36 -8.08
C LYS A 412 0.57 18.73 -8.56
N LYS A 413 -0.09 19.51 -7.68
CA LYS A 413 -0.31 20.94 -7.94
C LYS A 413 1.07 21.56 -8.18
N LYS A 414 1.30 22.15 -9.35
CA LYS A 414 2.51 22.97 -9.57
C LYS A 414 2.48 24.09 -8.54
N ARG A 415 3.43 24.12 -7.61
CA ARG A 415 3.61 25.27 -6.71
C ARG A 415 3.78 26.50 -7.59
N LYS A 416 2.95 27.51 -7.40
CA LYS A 416 3.22 28.84 -7.97
C LYS A 416 4.45 29.36 -7.23
N THR A 417 5.60 29.36 -7.89
CA THR A 417 6.78 30.11 -7.47
C THR A 417 6.58 31.58 -7.79
#